data_AF-A0A358GDP2-F1
#
_entry.id   AF-A0A358GDP2-F1
#
_cell.length_a   1.000
_cell.length_b   1.000
_cell.length_c   1.000
_cell.angle_alpha   90.00
_cell.angle_beta   90.00
_cell.angle_gamma   90.00
#
_symmetry.space_group_name_H-M   'P 1'
#
loop_
_entity.id
_entity.type
_entity.pdbx_description
1 polymer ?
#
loop_
_entity_poly.entity_id
_entity_poly.type
_entity_poly.pdbx_seq_one_letter_code
_entity_poly.pdbx_strand_id
1 'polypeptide(L)'
;MKNFWFLFILVPLLLLISGCTTASTYEITGYTGSSINNEIPVPVNAKQLSLTAYSDNPNYKEGIKYELKHIGGEQGLYVPSDYFEKLSEAGWVELEEERLGHVHFLKKSDTIIAIEFQEDTFEIVEMMPGFTF
;
A
#
# COMPACT_ATOMS: atom_id res chain seq x y z
N MET A 1 -44.53 13.26 -28.03
CA MET A 1 -44.18 13.36 -26.60
C MET A 1 -43.04 12.38 -26.36
N LYS A 2 -41.91 12.90 -25.90
CA LYS A 2 -40.57 12.30 -26.05
C LYS A 2 -40.43 11.02 -25.20
N ASN A 3 -39.85 9.99 -25.82
CA ASN A 3 -39.73 8.61 -25.36
C ASN A 3 -38.90 8.53 -24.06
N PHE A 4 -39.52 8.81 -22.91
CA PHE A 4 -38.85 8.83 -21.59
C PHE A 4 -38.82 7.47 -20.88
N TRP A 5 -39.37 6.41 -21.49
CA TRP A 5 -39.43 5.07 -20.88
C TRP A 5 -38.02 4.51 -20.61
N PHE A 6 -37.07 4.74 -21.52
CA PHE A 6 -35.71 4.22 -21.40
C PHE A 6 -34.94 4.76 -20.16
N LEU A 7 -35.35 5.91 -19.61
CA LEU A 7 -34.74 6.44 -18.38
C LEU A 7 -35.10 5.63 -17.12
N PHE A 8 -36.24 4.95 -17.09
CA PHE A 8 -36.66 4.19 -15.90
C PHE A 8 -35.94 2.84 -15.73
N ILE A 9 -35.33 2.32 -16.81
CA ILE A 9 -34.58 1.05 -16.78
C ILE A 9 -33.10 1.28 -16.47
N LEU A 10 -32.55 2.46 -16.78
CA LEU A 10 -31.12 2.75 -16.60
C LEU A 10 -30.76 3.20 -15.17
N VAL A 11 -31.71 3.76 -14.42
CA VAL A 11 -31.50 4.26 -13.05
C VAL A 11 -31.24 3.14 -12.01
N PRO A 12 -31.94 1.99 -12.00
CA PRO A 12 -31.63 0.93 -11.02
C PRO A 12 -30.32 0.18 -11.31
N LEU A 13 -29.81 0.23 -12.55
CA LEU A 13 -28.53 -0.40 -12.91
C LEU A 13 -27.31 0.35 -12.33
N LEU A 14 -27.45 1.67 -12.10
CA LEU A 14 -26.42 2.52 -11.50
C LEU A 14 -26.28 2.35 -9.97
N LEU A 15 -27.21 1.66 -9.30
CA LEU A 15 -27.16 1.46 -7.84
C LEU A 15 -26.39 0.18 -7.42
N LEU A 16 -26.03 -0.68 -8.37
CA LEU A 16 -25.31 -1.93 -8.10
C LEU A 16 -23.78 -1.79 -8.12
N ILE A 17 -23.26 -0.59 -8.39
CA ILE A 17 -21.81 -0.30 -8.32
C ILE A 17 -21.36 0.20 -6.94
N SER A 18 -22.18 0.01 -5.90
CA SER A 18 -21.72 0.18 -4.53
C SER A 18 -20.65 -0.88 -4.28
N GLY A 19 -19.39 -0.52 -4.50
CA GLY A 19 -18.25 -1.40 -4.35
C GLY A 19 -18.30 -2.08 -2.99
N CYS A 20 -18.06 -3.39 -2.97
CA CYS A 20 -17.79 -4.11 -1.73
C CYS A 20 -16.62 -3.41 -1.04
N THR A 21 -16.90 -2.50 -0.12
CA THR A 21 -15.98 -2.17 0.95
C THR A 21 -16.02 -3.40 1.86
N THR A 22 -15.16 -4.38 1.58
CA THR A 22 -14.82 -5.36 2.60
C THR A 22 -14.22 -4.54 3.72
N ALA A 23 -14.98 -4.35 4.80
CA ALA A 23 -14.46 -3.73 6.01
C ALA A 23 -13.14 -4.44 6.33
N SER A 24 -12.04 -3.69 6.25
CA SER A 24 -10.72 -4.19 6.58
C SER A 24 -10.78 -4.74 7.99
N THR A 25 -10.44 -6.01 8.15
CA THR A 25 -10.42 -6.68 9.47
C THR A 25 -9.14 -6.39 10.24
N TYR A 26 -8.14 -5.75 9.61
CA TYR A 26 -6.96 -5.26 10.30
C TYR A 26 -7.26 -3.94 11.01
N GLU A 27 -6.53 -3.69 12.09
CA GLU A 27 -6.65 -2.48 12.89
C GLU A 27 -5.27 -1.82 13.00
N ILE A 28 -5.20 -0.52 12.73
CA ILE A 28 -4.01 0.29 12.98
C ILE A 28 -4.27 1.16 14.21
N THR A 29 -3.49 0.95 15.27
CA THR A 29 -3.69 1.63 16.57
C THR A 29 -2.90 2.94 16.71
N GLY A 30 -2.07 3.25 15.72
CA GLY A 30 -1.17 4.41 15.70
C GLY A 30 0.03 4.16 14.80
N TYR A 31 0.91 5.15 14.67
CA TYR A 31 2.11 5.05 13.83
C TYR A 31 3.39 5.41 14.57
N THR A 32 4.48 4.74 14.21
CA THR A 32 5.87 5.06 14.59
C THR A 32 6.74 5.09 13.31
N GLY A 33 7.95 5.64 13.39
CA GLY A 33 8.90 5.55 12.28
C GLY A 33 9.47 4.13 12.12
N SER A 34 9.70 3.71 10.88
CA SER A 34 10.39 2.45 10.55
C SER A 34 11.84 2.45 11.03
N SER A 35 12.41 1.27 11.29
CA SER A 35 13.81 1.16 11.72
C SER A 35 14.83 1.39 10.61
N ILE A 36 14.45 1.20 9.34
CA ILE A 36 15.32 1.47 8.18
C ILE A 36 15.31 2.95 7.79
N ASN A 37 14.18 3.63 8.01
CA ASN A 37 14.00 5.05 7.71
C ASN A 37 12.87 5.60 8.58
N ASN A 38 13.20 6.52 9.49
CA ASN A 38 12.26 7.03 10.49
C ASN A 38 11.13 7.91 9.90
N GLU A 39 11.26 8.32 8.63
CA GLU A 39 10.22 9.07 7.92
C GLU A 39 9.16 8.18 7.28
N ILE A 40 9.34 6.86 7.30
CA ILE A 40 8.34 5.90 6.85
C ILE A 40 7.43 5.58 8.05
N PRO A 41 6.17 6.05 8.08
CA PRO A 41 5.24 5.66 9.13
C PRO A 41 4.93 4.16 9.03
N VAL A 42 4.92 3.48 10.17
CA VAL A 42 4.60 2.05 10.31
C VAL A 42 3.63 1.88 11.48
N PRO A 43 2.59 1.01 11.36
CA PRO A 43 1.67 0.75 12.46
C PRO A 43 2.39 0.33 13.75
N VAL A 44 2.06 0.95 14.89
CA VAL A 44 2.71 0.64 16.19
C VAL A 44 2.46 -0.79 16.67
N ASN A 45 1.34 -1.37 16.25
CA ASN A 45 0.96 -2.75 16.56
C ASN A 45 1.46 -3.76 15.51
N ALA A 46 2.22 -3.32 14.49
CA ALA A 46 2.89 -4.23 13.57
C ALA A 46 4.17 -4.77 14.22
N LYS A 47 4.35 -6.09 14.19
CA LYS A 47 5.53 -6.76 14.74
C LYS A 47 6.60 -6.87 13.65
N GLN A 48 7.78 -6.31 13.88
CA GLN A 48 8.91 -6.52 12.99
C GLN A 48 9.32 -8.01 12.99
N LEU A 49 9.37 -8.61 11.80
CA LEU A 49 9.77 -10.01 11.60
C LEU A 49 11.23 -10.14 11.20
N SER A 50 11.70 -9.29 10.27
CA SER A 50 13.06 -9.35 9.74
C SER A 50 13.55 -8.00 9.24
N LEU A 51 14.87 -7.83 9.25
CA LEU A 51 15.59 -6.72 8.62
C LEU A 51 16.68 -7.32 7.72
N THR A 52 16.73 -6.87 6.48
CA THR A 52 17.59 -7.44 5.43
C THR A 52 18.44 -6.32 4.83
N ALA A 53 19.76 -6.48 4.83
CA ALA A 53 20.66 -5.64 4.04
C ALA A 53 20.98 -6.37 2.73
N TYR A 54 20.72 -5.75 1.59
CA TYR A 54 20.90 -6.39 0.28
C TYR A 54 22.25 -6.02 -0.34
N SER A 55 23.36 -6.50 0.25
CA SER A 55 24.72 -6.15 -0.22
C SER A 55 24.99 -6.51 -1.69
N ASP A 56 24.31 -7.55 -2.19
CA ASP A 56 24.58 -8.13 -3.50
C ASP A 56 23.52 -7.73 -4.54
N ASN A 57 22.57 -6.86 -4.17
CA ASN A 57 21.51 -6.37 -5.06
C ASN A 57 21.83 -4.93 -5.50
N PRO A 58 21.93 -4.65 -6.80
CA PRO A 58 22.24 -3.29 -7.28
C PRO A 58 21.09 -2.29 -7.09
N ASN A 59 19.86 -2.76 -6.84
CA ASN A 59 18.66 -1.93 -6.78
C ASN A 59 18.12 -1.76 -5.36
N TYR A 60 18.36 -2.72 -4.47
CA TYR A 60 17.82 -2.72 -3.10
C TYR A 60 18.91 -2.37 -2.10
N LYS A 61 18.63 -1.44 -1.19
CA LYS A 61 19.55 -1.05 -0.13
C LYS A 61 19.29 -1.89 1.13
N GLU A 62 18.09 -1.76 1.68
CA GLU A 62 17.66 -2.42 2.90
C GLU A 62 16.16 -2.68 2.88
N GLY A 63 15.75 -3.79 3.49
CA GLY A 63 14.36 -4.21 3.58
C GLY A 63 13.96 -4.51 5.01
N ILE A 64 12.69 -4.32 5.30
CA ILE A 64 12.08 -4.67 6.57
C ILE A 64 10.71 -5.31 6.35
N LYS A 65 10.48 -6.44 7.02
CA LYS A 65 9.20 -7.14 6.99
C LYS A 65 8.49 -7.02 8.32
N TYR A 66 7.20 -6.72 8.26
CA TYR A 66 6.32 -6.60 9.42
C TYR A 66 5.15 -7.58 9.32
N GLU A 67 4.66 -8.01 10.47
CA GLU A 67 3.42 -8.75 10.66
C GLU A 67 2.36 -7.82 11.24
N LEU A 68 1.21 -7.72 10.58
CA LEU A 68 0.01 -7.09 11.09
C LEU A 68 -1.18 -7.95 10.69
N LYS A 69 -1.88 -8.51 11.68
CA LYS A 69 -3.01 -9.41 11.44
C LYS A 69 -4.03 -8.80 10.49
N HIS A 70 -4.44 -9.60 9.51
CA HIS A 70 -5.39 -9.34 8.45
C HIS A 70 -5.00 -8.23 7.45
N ILE A 71 -3.80 -7.66 7.55
CA ILE A 71 -3.30 -6.77 6.50
C ILE A 71 -3.09 -7.58 5.22
N GLY A 72 -3.25 -6.95 4.05
CA GLY A 72 -3.19 -7.67 2.78
C GLY A 72 -4.41 -8.54 2.48
N GLY A 73 -5.31 -8.77 3.44
CA GLY A 73 -6.46 -9.67 3.32
C GLY A 73 -6.03 -11.14 3.20
N GLU A 74 -7.02 -12.05 3.14
CA GLU A 74 -6.79 -13.51 3.13
C GLU A 74 -5.93 -14.02 1.97
N GLN A 75 -5.80 -13.24 0.89
CA GLN A 75 -4.99 -13.61 -0.28
C GLN A 75 -3.73 -12.76 -0.44
N GLY A 76 -3.49 -11.80 0.46
CA GLY A 76 -2.38 -10.84 0.32
C GLY A 76 -2.53 -9.87 -0.86
N LEU A 77 -3.72 -9.75 -1.46
CA LEU A 77 -3.97 -8.92 -2.64
C LEU A 77 -4.66 -7.59 -2.30
N TYR A 78 -5.11 -7.43 -1.05
CA TYR A 78 -5.80 -6.22 -0.62
C TYR A 78 -4.78 -5.12 -0.29
N VAL A 79 -4.89 -3.99 -0.99
CA VAL A 79 -4.06 -2.81 -0.76
C VAL A 79 -4.70 -1.97 0.38
N PRO A 80 -4.02 -1.79 1.54
CA PRO A 80 -4.54 -1.04 2.68
C PRO A 80 -4.63 0.47 2.42
N SER A 81 -5.78 0.96 1.96
CA SER A 81 -5.92 2.36 1.51
C SER A 81 -5.66 3.40 2.61
N ASP A 82 -6.05 3.10 3.85
CA ASP A 82 -5.80 3.96 5.03
C ASP A 82 -4.30 4.12 5.33
N TYR A 83 -3.51 3.07 5.07
CA TYR A 83 -2.06 3.12 5.22
C TYR A 83 -1.39 3.95 4.11
N PHE A 84 -1.87 3.84 2.86
CA PHE A 84 -1.40 4.69 1.76
C PHE A 84 -1.79 6.16 1.95
N GLU A 85 -2.98 6.43 2.48
CA GLU A 85 -3.37 7.78 2.91
C GLU A 85 -2.37 8.31 3.95
N LYS A 86 -1.98 7.48 4.93
CA LYS A 86 -0.99 7.90 5.93
C LYS A 86 0.39 8.20 5.33
N LEU A 87 0.83 7.38 4.38
CA LEU A 87 2.08 7.59 3.65
C LEU A 87 2.03 8.93 2.88
N SER A 88 0.91 9.23 2.22
CA SER A 88 0.66 10.49 1.54
C SER A 88 0.71 11.69 2.48
N GLU A 89 0.05 11.61 3.65
CA GLU A 89 0.12 12.64 4.70
C GLU A 89 1.56 12.89 5.19
N ALA A 90 2.39 11.84 5.23
CA ALA A 90 3.80 11.92 5.60
C ALA A 90 4.72 12.40 4.47
N GLY A 91 4.15 12.73 3.31
CA GLY A 91 4.84 13.28 2.14
C GLY A 91 5.37 12.24 1.15
N TRP A 92 4.98 10.97 1.28
CA TRP A 92 5.30 9.92 0.31
C TRP A 92 4.27 9.92 -0.82
N VAL A 93 4.74 10.07 -2.05
CA VAL A 93 3.88 10.09 -3.23
C VAL A 93 4.02 8.77 -3.97
N GLU A 94 2.90 8.07 -4.18
CA GLU A 94 2.89 6.84 -4.97
C GLU A 94 3.19 7.13 -6.45
N LEU A 95 4.01 6.27 -7.06
CA LEU A 95 4.36 6.30 -8.47
C LEU A 95 3.51 5.26 -9.21
N GLU A 96 2.23 5.59 -9.44
CA GLU A 96 1.23 4.63 -9.97
C GLU A 96 1.63 3.99 -11.32
N GLU A 97 2.24 4.77 -12.22
CA GLU A 97 2.69 4.31 -13.54
C GLU A 97 3.83 3.29 -13.45
N GLU A 98 4.55 3.26 -12.33
CA GLU A 98 5.70 2.39 -12.09
C GLU A 98 5.33 1.12 -11.31
N ARG A 99 4.04 0.91 -11.02
CA ARG A 99 3.56 -0.24 -10.26
C ARG A 99 3.87 -1.54 -10.99
N LEU A 100 4.51 -2.48 -10.29
CA LEU A 100 4.85 -3.81 -10.80
C LEU A 100 4.02 -4.88 -10.08
N GLY A 101 2.86 -5.22 -10.64
CA GLY A 101 1.95 -6.19 -10.03
C GLY A 101 1.42 -5.69 -8.68
N HIS A 102 1.83 -6.35 -7.59
CA HIS A 102 1.47 -6.00 -6.21
C HIS A 102 2.53 -5.14 -5.50
N VAL A 103 3.60 -4.76 -6.21
CA VAL A 103 4.65 -3.90 -5.68
C VAL A 103 4.31 -2.45 -5.98
N HIS A 104 4.11 -1.68 -4.90
CA HIS A 104 3.83 -0.26 -4.94
C HIS A 104 5.09 0.54 -4.69
N PHE A 105 5.42 1.47 -5.58
CA PHE A 105 6.56 2.35 -5.40
C PHE A 105 6.11 3.71 -4.89
N LEU A 106 6.79 4.24 -3.88
CA LEU A 106 6.53 5.58 -3.35
C LEU A 106 7.83 6.37 -3.29
N LYS A 107 7.73 7.67 -3.54
CA LYS A 107 8.87 8.59 -3.54
C LYS A 107 8.67 9.71 -2.53
N LYS A 108 9.73 10.02 -1.81
CA LYS A 108 9.85 11.22 -0.99
C LYS A 108 11.25 11.80 -1.15
N SER A 109 11.34 13.03 -1.64
CA SER A 109 12.61 13.66 -2.03
C SER A 109 13.41 12.74 -2.98
N ASP A 110 14.63 12.34 -2.61
CA ASP A 110 15.48 11.45 -3.41
C ASP A 110 15.36 9.96 -3.01
N THR A 111 14.48 9.64 -2.06
CA THR A 111 14.27 8.27 -1.57
C THR A 111 13.10 7.63 -2.29
N ILE A 112 13.29 6.41 -2.78
CA ILE A 112 12.23 5.55 -3.33
C ILE A 112 12.12 4.33 -2.42
N ILE A 113 10.89 3.97 -2.08
CA ILE A 113 10.57 2.73 -1.37
C ILE A 113 9.65 1.88 -2.22
N ALA A 114 9.81 0.57 -2.12
CA ALA A 114 8.88 -0.43 -2.62
C ALA A 114 8.11 -1.02 -1.43
N ILE A 115 6.80 -1.18 -1.57
CA ILE A 115 5.93 -1.81 -0.57
C ILE A 115 5.17 -2.95 -1.23
N GLU A 116 5.22 -4.12 -0.60
CA GLU A 116 4.45 -5.30 -1.00
C GLU A 116 3.64 -5.81 0.20
N PHE A 117 2.37 -6.14 -0.03
CA PHE A 117 1.49 -6.78 0.95
C PHE A 117 1.34 -8.26 0.64
N GLN A 118 1.27 -9.06 1.69
CA GLN A 118 0.93 -10.47 1.67
C GLN A 118 -0.09 -10.73 2.79
N GLU A 119 -0.60 -11.95 2.91
CA GLU A 119 -1.46 -12.30 4.04
C GLU A 119 -0.73 -12.03 5.37
N ASP A 120 -1.36 -11.24 6.24
CA ASP A 120 -0.89 -10.84 7.58
C ASP A 120 0.47 -10.13 7.63
N THR A 121 1.08 -9.80 6.49
CA THR A 121 2.42 -9.22 6.44
C THR A 121 2.57 -8.17 5.35
N PHE A 122 3.55 -7.30 5.53
CA PHE A 122 3.99 -6.37 4.49
C PHE A 122 5.50 -6.17 4.58
N GLU A 123 6.12 -5.92 3.44
CA GLU A 123 7.54 -5.65 3.32
C GLU A 123 7.73 -4.25 2.73
N ILE A 124 8.73 -3.54 3.27
CA ILE A 124 9.16 -2.24 2.77
C ILE A 124 10.64 -2.37 2.43
N VAL A 125 10.99 -2.02 1.20
CA VAL A 125 12.37 -2.01 0.71
C VAL A 125 12.74 -0.59 0.31
N GLU A 126 13.79 -0.03 0.92
CA GLU A 126 14.39 1.20 0.43
C GLU A 126 15.29 0.89 -0.76
N MET A 127 15.09 1.60 -1.86
CA MET A 127 15.83 1.44 -3.09
C MET A 127 17.20 2.13 -2.99
N MET A 128 18.16 1.70 -3.81
CA MET A 128 19.47 2.34 -3.88
C MET A 128 19.35 3.78 -4.40
N PRO A 129 20.19 4.72 -3.90
CA PRO A 129 20.23 6.08 -4.42
C PRO A 129 20.46 6.10 -5.94
N GLY A 130 19.67 6.90 -6.65
CA GLY A 130 19.75 6.98 -8.11
C GLY A 130 19.08 5.83 -8.86
N PHE A 131 18.34 4.95 -8.16
CA PHE A 131 17.45 3.98 -8.81
C PHE A 131 16.48 4.68 -9.77
N THR A 132 16.29 4.08 -10.95
CA THR A 132 15.35 4.50 -11.99
C THR A 132 14.55 3.29 -12.46
N PHE A 133 13.31 3.52 -12.90
CA PHE A 133 12.42 2.50 -13.43
C PHE A 133 12.75 2.09 -14.87
#